data_AF-A0A7J3XYT0-F1
#
_entry.id   AF-A0A7J3XYT0-F1
#
_cell.length_a   1.000
_cell.length_b   1.000
_cell.length_c   1.000
_cell.angle_alpha   90.00
_cell.angle_beta   90.00
_cell.angle_gamma   90.00
#
_symmetry.space_group_name_H-M   'P 1'
#
loop_
_entity.id
_entity.type
_entity.pdbx_description
1 polymer ?
#
loop_
_entity_poly.entity_id
_entity_poly.type
_entity_poly.pdbx_seq_one_letter_code
_entity_poly.pdbx_strand_id
1 'polypeptide(L)'
;MQLGDLLGENIDVLPHVIDVAEALGLVSVDAKGDLSLTELGEKVVRGNIKSVKSMLKENARRLEPLNTLLKSLSKSRRISVEEYENILSRYYYVHLNEAKYNILQWGAFLGLFKMDGNDEYVYLLHS
;
A
#
# COMPACT_ATOMS: atom_id res chain seq x y z
N MET A 1 -17.64 -9.24 -20.35
CA MET A 1 -17.72 -7.79 -20.12
C MET A 1 -16.41 -7.40 -19.46
N GLN A 2 -15.58 -6.59 -20.10
CA GLN A 2 -14.25 -6.27 -19.57
C GLN A 2 -14.38 -5.21 -18.47
N LEU A 3 -13.66 -5.39 -17.37
CA LEU A 3 -13.80 -4.58 -16.15
C LEU A 3 -13.59 -3.08 -16.41
N GLY A 4 -12.77 -2.72 -17.41
CA GLY A 4 -12.49 -1.32 -17.76
C GLY A 4 -13.65 -0.56 -18.36
N ASP A 5 -14.51 -1.23 -19.14
CA ASP A 5 -15.68 -0.58 -19.73
C ASP A 5 -16.75 -0.23 -18.66
N LEU A 6 -16.72 -0.93 -17.52
CA LEU A 6 -17.68 -0.79 -16.43
C LEU A 6 -17.32 0.33 -15.44
N LEU A 7 -16.03 0.65 -15.30
CA LEU A 7 -15.53 1.53 -14.24
C LEU A 7 -15.31 2.98 -14.68
N GLY A 8 -15.28 3.27 -15.97
CA GLY A 8 -14.99 4.62 -16.48
C GLY A 8 -13.58 5.12 -16.13
N GLU A 9 -12.74 4.22 -15.64
CA GLU A 9 -11.33 4.46 -15.30
C GLU A 9 -10.45 4.26 -16.53
N ASN A 10 -9.27 4.87 -16.52
CA ASN A 10 -8.30 4.61 -17.58
C ASN A 10 -7.90 3.12 -17.54
N ILE A 11 -8.19 2.40 -18.63
CA ILE A 11 -7.86 0.97 -18.79
C ILE A 11 -6.39 0.68 -18.48
N ASP A 12 -5.50 1.63 -18.74
CA ASP A 12 -4.06 1.50 -18.49
C ASP A 12 -3.73 1.36 -17.00
N VAL A 13 -4.60 1.80 -16.09
CA VAL A 13 -4.40 1.74 -14.63
C VAL A 13 -4.84 0.40 -14.05
N LEU A 14 -5.76 -0.31 -14.72
CA LEU A 14 -6.36 -1.53 -14.20
C LEU A 14 -5.37 -2.66 -13.92
N PRO A 15 -4.39 -2.96 -14.79
CA PRO A 15 -3.40 -4.00 -14.51
C PRO A 15 -2.68 -3.73 -13.18
N HIS A 16 -2.26 -2.49 -12.94
CA HIS A 16 -1.56 -2.11 -11.71
C HIS A 16 -2.43 -2.22 -10.46
N VAL A 17 -3.73 -1.88 -10.57
CA VAL A 17 -4.68 -2.03 -9.45
C VAL A 17 -4.90 -3.51 -9.13
N ILE A 18 -5.00 -4.35 -10.16
CA ILE A 18 -5.16 -5.81 -10.00
C ILE A 18 -3.91 -6.41 -9.34
N ASP A 19 -2.72 -6.05 -9.79
CA ASP A 19 -1.45 -6.54 -9.21
C ASP A 19 -1.36 -6.20 -7.71
N VAL A 20 -1.73 -4.98 -7.33
CA VAL A 20 -1.72 -4.55 -5.92
C VAL A 20 -2.81 -5.25 -5.12
N ALA A 21 -4.01 -5.42 -5.67
CA ALA A 21 -5.10 -6.12 -5.01
C ALA A 21 -4.77 -7.61 -4.79
N GLU A 22 -4.09 -8.25 -5.75
CA GLU A 22 -3.61 -9.62 -5.63
C GLU A 22 -2.47 -9.73 -4.61
N ALA A 23 -1.50 -8.81 -4.64
CA ALA A 23 -0.42 -8.75 -3.65
C ALA A 23 -0.93 -8.53 -2.21
N LEU A 24 -2.03 -7.79 -2.05
CA LEU A 24 -2.74 -7.63 -0.77
C LEU A 24 -3.61 -8.86 -0.40
N GLY A 25 -3.72 -9.84 -1.28
CA GLY A 25 -4.51 -11.05 -1.10
C GLY A 25 -6.01 -10.81 -1.17
N LEU A 26 -6.47 -9.72 -1.80
CA LEU A 26 -7.90 -9.37 -1.91
C LEU A 26 -8.58 -10.08 -3.09
N VAL A 27 -7.82 -10.29 -4.16
CA VAL A 27 -8.28 -10.97 -5.38
C VAL A 27 -7.31 -12.08 -5.73
N SER A 28 -7.76 -13.02 -6.56
CA SER A 28 -6.95 -14.03 -7.22
C SER A 28 -7.31 -14.09 -8.68
N VAL A 29 -6.30 -14.21 -9.55
CA VAL A 29 -6.51 -14.46 -10.99
C VAL A 29 -6.39 -15.96 -11.25
N ASP A 30 -7.39 -16.53 -11.93
CA ASP A 30 -7.33 -17.94 -12.33
C ASP A 30 -6.50 -18.17 -13.61
N ALA A 31 -6.32 -19.43 -14.00
CA ALA A 31 -5.55 -19.77 -15.20
C ALA A 31 -6.17 -19.28 -16.53
N LYS A 32 -7.42 -18.84 -16.51
CA LYS A 32 -8.14 -18.27 -17.66
C LYS A 32 -8.12 -16.73 -17.67
N GLY A 33 -7.56 -16.12 -16.63
CA GLY A 33 -7.52 -14.66 -16.46
C GLY A 33 -8.77 -14.09 -15.79
N ASP A 34 -9.64 -14.94 -15.24
CA ASP A 34 -10.83 -14.48 -14.52
C ASP A 34 -10.45 -14.05 -13.09
N LEU A 35 -10.94 -12.89 -12.67
CA LEU A 35 -10.74 -12.32 -11.34
C LEU A 35 -11.80 -12.82 -10.37
N SER A 36 -11.38 -13.35 -9.23
CA SER A 36 -12.25 -13.74 -8.12
C SER A 36 -11.83 -13.04 -6.83
N LEU A 37 -12.81 -12.71 -5.97
CA LEU A 37 -12.52 -12.26 -4.60
C LEU A 37 -11.99 -13.43 -3.77
N THR A 38 -10.99 -13.18 -2.94
CA THR A 38 -10.61 -14.11 -1.88
C THR A 38 -11.56 -13.96 -0.68
N GLU A 39 -11.48 -14.87 0.30
CA GLU A 39 -12.20 -14.68 1.58
C GLU A 39 -11.88 -13.34 2.25
N LEU A 40 -10.64 -12.88 2.13
CA LEU A 40 -10.21 -11.58 2.64
C LEU A 40 -10.86 -10.44 1.85
N GLY A 41 -10.87 -10.54 0.52
CA GLY A 41 -11.55 -9.59 -0.35
C GLY A 41 -13.04 -9.45 -0.03
N GLU A 42 -13.75 -10.57 0.16
CA GLU A 42 -15.16 -10.57 0.56
C GLU A 42 -15.39 -9.88 1.91
N LYS A 43 -14.53 -10.16 2.90
CA LYS A 43 -14.59 -9.51 4.22
C LYS A 43 -14.31 -8.01 4.13
N VAL A 44 -13.42 -7.59 3.24
CA VAL A 44 -13.12 -6.17 3.02
C VAL A 44 -14.31 -5.46 2.41
N VAL A 45 -14.95 -6.05 1.38
CA VAL A 45 -16.14 -5.46 0.73
C VAL A 45 -17.33 -5.33 1.68
N ARG A 46 -17.53 -6.32 2.56
CA ARG A 46 -18.65 -6.34 3.52
C ARG A 46 -18.35 -5.65 4.85
N GLY A 47 -17.08 -5.33 5.10
CA GLY A 47 -16.59 -4.82 6.37
C GLY A 47 -16.82 -3.32 6.55
N ASN A 48 -16.64 -2.84 7.78
CA ASN A 48 -16.57 -1.40 8.04
C ASN A 48 -15.11 -0.90 7.93
N ILE A 49 -14.93 0.41 7.78
CA ILE A 49 -13.60 1.02 7.56
C ILE A 49 -12.56 0.64 8.63
N LYS A 50 -12.96 0.42 9.88
CA LYS A 50 -12.05 0.01 10.96
C LYS A 50 -11.57 -1.43 10.76
N SER A 51 -12.48 -2.35 10.46
CA SER A 51 -12.11 -3.75 10.21
C SER A 51 -11.26 -3.88 8.94
N VAL A 52 -11.59 -3.12 7.90
CA VAL A 52 -10.81 -3.08 6.64
C VAL A 52 -9.39 -2.61 6.89
N LYS A 53 -9.20 -1.51 7.63
CA LYS A 53 -7.86 -1.02 7.99
C LYS A 53 -7.04 -2.05 8.74
N SER A 54 -7.64 -2.73 9.73
CA SER A 54 -6.96 -3.79 10.49
C SER A 54 -6.52 -4.95 9.59
N MET A 55 -7.40 -5.39 8.69
CA MET A 55 -7.13 -6.49 7.75
C MET A 55 -6.03 -6.13 6.73
N LEU A 56 -6.07 -4.91 6.19
CA LEU A 56 -5.08 -4.44 5.23
C LEU A 56 -3.73 -4.16 5.89
N LYS A 57 -3.70 -3.66 7.14
CA LYS A 57 -2.47 -3.36 7.88
C LYS A 57 -1.54 -4.58 7.92
N GLU A 58 -2.07 -5.76 8.23
CA GLU A 58 -1.27 -6.99 8.34
C GLU A 58 -0.64 -7.43 7.01
N ASN A 59 -1.38 -7.29 5.90
CA ASN A 59 -0.87 -7.65 4.58
C ASN A 59 0.12 -6.60 4.05
N ALA A 60 -0.19 -5.31 4.22
CA ALA A 60 0.66 -4.21 3.78
C ALA A 60 2.03 -4.21 4.45
N ARG A 61 2.15 -4.70 5.70
CA ARG A 61 3.45 -4.88 6.38
C ARG A 61 4.41 -5.81 5.64
N ARG A 62 3.93 -6.66 4.73
CA ARG A 62 4.74 -7.63 3.97
C ARG A 62 5.15 -7.13 2.59
N LEU A 63 4.54 -6.04 2.12
CA LEU A 63 4.80 -5.47 0.80
C LEU A 63 5.96 -4.49 0.85
N GLU A 64 6.77 -4.46 -0.20
CA GLU A 64 7.77 -3.41 -0.36
C GLU A 64 7.15 -2.16 -1.02
N PRO A 65 7.61 -0.95 -0.68
CA PRO A 65 8.71 -0.63 0.25
C PRO A 65 8.29 -0.54 1.73
N LEU A 66 7.02 -0.78 2.06
CA LEU A 66 6.49 -0.64 3.41
C LEU A 66 7.21 -1.54 4.43
N ASN A 67 7.54 -2.77 4.05
CA ASN A 67 8.28 -3.70 4.89
C ASN A 67 9.66 -3.15 5.26
N THR A 68 10.42 -2.67 4.28
CA THR A 68 11.73 -2.05 4.51
C THR A 68 11.65 -0.81 5.39
N LEU A 69 10.68 0.08 5.12
CA LEU A 69 10.44 1.27 5.93
C LEU A 69 10.13 0.91 7.39
N LEU A 70 9.23 -0.06 7.61
CA LEU A 70 8.87 -0.51 8.95
C LEU A 70 10.04 -1.15 9.68
N LYS A 71 10.91 -1.88 8.99
CA LYS A 71 12.15 -2.42 9.58
C LYS A 71 13.07 -1.30 10.05
N SER A 72 13.31 -0.27 9.25
CA SER A 72 14.11 0.89 9.67
C SER A 72 13.47 1.62 10.85
N LEU A 73 12.18 1.95 10.74
CA LEU A 73 11.40 2.63 11.78
C LEU A 73 11.31 1.84 13.09
N SER A 74 11.31 0.50 13.04
CA SER A 74 11.29 -0.33 14.25
C SER A 74 12.57 -0.22 15.08
N LYS A 75 13.71 0.10 14.44
CA LYS A 75 15.02 0.23 15.11
C LYS A 75 15.20 1.58 15.81
N SER A 76 14.78 2.66 15.17
CA SER A 76 15.06 4.04 15.61
C SER A 76 13.81 4.83 16.03
N ARG A 77 12.61 4.25 15.88
CA ARG A 77 11.28 4.89 16.05
C ARG A 77 10.97 6.02 15.06
N ARG A 78 12.00 6.61 14.43
CA ARG A 78 11.91 7.63 13.39
C ARG A 78 13.07 7.53 12.41
N ILE A 79 12.86 7.97 11.17
CA ILE A 79 13.89 8.12 10.14
C ILE A 79 13.81 9.54 9.56
N SER A 80 14.91 10.07 9.02
CA SER A 80 14.87 11.37 8.31
C SER A 80 14.12 11.23 6.98
N VAL A 81 13.64 12.34 6.42
CA VAL A 81 13.06 12.34 5.08
C VAL A 81 14.07 11.91 4.02
N GLU A 82 15.34 12.26 4.18
CA GLU A 82 16.42 11.77 3.29
C GLU A 82 16.55 10.23 3.34
N GLU A 83 16.51 9.62 4.53
CA GLU A 83 16.55 8.17 4.66
C GLU A 83 15.28 7.51 4.07
N TYR A 84 14.11 8.12 4.28
CA TYR A 84 12.85 7.69 3.66
C TYR A 84 12.95 7.69 2.13
N GLU A 85 13.42 8.79 1.53
CA GLU A 85 13.60 8.92 0.08
C GLU A 85 14.66 7.94 -0.45
N ASN A 86 15.75 7.73 0.29
CA ASN A 86 16.78 6.74 -0.03
C ASN A 86 16.30 5.29 0.02
N ILE A 87 15.27 4.98 0.82
CA ILE A 87 14.62 3.67 0.80
C ILE A 87 13.72 3.57 -0.43
N LEU A 88 12.88 4.58 -0.69
CA LEU A 88 11.95 4.57 -1.81
C LEU A 88 12.64 4.53 -3.18
N SER A 89 13.76 5.23 -3.34
CA SER A 89 14.49 5.30 -4.62
C SER A 89 14.99 3.93 -5.12
N ARG A 90 15.11 2.95 -4.22
CA ARG A 90 15.46 1.55 -4.54
C ARG A 90 14.33 0.81 -5.27
N TYR A 91 13.10 1.27 -5.11
CA TYR A 91 11.89 0.66 -5.68
C TYR A 91 11.26 1.53 -6.77
N TYR A 92 11.38 2.86 -6.64
CA TYR A 92 10.69 3.83 -7.50
C TYR A 92 11.64 4.90 -8.03
N TYR A 93 12.62 4.52 -8.85
CA TYR A 93 13.62 5.46 -9.37
C TYR A 93 13.01 6.57 -10.25
N VAL A 94 12.10 6.23 -11.17
CA VAL A 94 11.53 7.18 -12.14
C VAL A 94 10.38 8.01 -11.54
N HIS A 95 9.62 7.44 -10.62
CA HIS A 95 8.39 8.01 -10.05
C HIS A 95 8.51 8.26 -8.55
N LEU A 96 9.70 8.66 -8.09
CA LEU A 96 10.02 8.80 -6.67
C LEU A 96 9.10 9.81 -5.96
N ASN A 97 8.79 10.92 -6.63
CA ASN A 97 7.98 11.98 -6.05
C ASN A 97 6.54 11.51 -5.82
N GLU A 98 5.94 10.84 -6.80
CA GLU A 98 4.60 10.27 -6.71
C GLU A 98 4.55 9.15 -5.67
N ALA A 99 5.56 8.27 -5.67
CA ALA A 99 5.67 7.20 -4.70
C ALA A 99 5.80 7.73 -3.27
N LYS A 100 6.56 8.81 -3.05
CA LYS A 100 6.73 9.45 -1.74
C LYS A 100 5.39 9.80 -1.11
N TYR A 101 4.52 10.50 -1.85
CA TYR A 101 3.22 10.90 -1.34
C TYR A 101 2.29 9.70 -1.15
N ASN A 102 2.24 8.79 -2.13
CA ASN A 102 1.36 7.63 -2.04
C ASN A 102 1.72 6.73 -0.86
N ILE A 103 3.00 6.41 -0.66
CA ILE A 103 3.45 5.56 0.45
C ILE A 103 3.20 6.25 1.81
N LEU A 104 3.34 7.58 1.91
CA LEU A 104 2.96 8.32 3.11
C LEU A 104 1.45 8.24 3.39
N GLN A 105 0.60 8.40 2.37
CA GLN A 105 -0.85 8.31 2.53
C GLN A 105 -1.27 6.91 2.99
N TRP A 106 -0.73 5.85 2.37
CA TRP A 106 -0.98 4.48 2.78
C TRP A 106 -0.46 4.18 4.19
N GLY A 107 0.76 4.62 4.50
CA GLY A 107 1.35 4.49 5.83
C GLY A 107 0.49 5.13 6.91
N ALA A 108 -0.01 6.36 6.68
CA ALA A 108 -0.87 7.07 7.61
C ALA A 108 -2.28 6.45 7.69
N PHE A 109 -2.88 6.11 6.55
CA PHE A 109 -4.22 5.50 6.46
C PHE A 109 -4.30 4.19 7.25
N LEU A 110 -3.27 3.35 7.14
CA LEU A 110 -3.14 2.07 7.83
C LEU A 110 -2.61 2.20 9.27
N GLY A 111 -2.26 3.41 9.72
CA GLY A 111 -1.72 3.64 11.06
C GLY A 111 -0.36 2.96 11.27
N LEU A 112 0.49 2.94 10.25
CA LEU A 112 1.84 2.36 10.26
C LEU A 112 2.89 3.41 10.63
N PHE A 113 2.87 4.55 9.96
CA PHE A 113 3.80 5.66 10.20
C PHE A 113 3.21 6.98 9.70
N LYS A 114 3.81 8.10 10.09
CA LYS A 114 3.44 9.44 9.61
C LYS A 114 4.67 10.34 9.51
N MET A 115 4.61 11.34 8.64
CA MET A 115 5.56 12.45 8.63
C MET A 115 5.19 13.48 9.72
N ASP A 116 6.18 14.19 10.28
CA ASP A 116 5.90 15.35 11.12
C ASP A 116 5.45 16.57 10.31
N GLY A 117 4.98 17.61 11.01
CA GLY A 117 4.47 18.83 10.36
C GLY A 117 5.54 19.74 9.79
N ASN A 118 6.82 19.40 9.97
CA ASN A 118 7.95 20.15 9.40
C ASN A 118 8.56 19.42 8.19
N ASP A 119 8.03 18.27 7.80
CA ASP A 119 8.53 17.42 6.73
C ASP A 119 10.02 17.05 6.90
N GLU A 120 10.46 16.83 8.14
CA GLU A 120 11.85 16.50 8.46
C GLU A 120 12.02 15.01 8.78
N TYR A 121 11.01 14.41 9.43
CA TYR A 121 11.08 13.03 9.91
C TYR A 121 9.80 12.25 9.67
N VAL A 122 9.98 10.95 9.43
CA VAL A 122 8.90 9.95 9.43
C VAL A 122 8.97 9.15 10.72
N TYR A 123 7.84 9.02 11.42
CA TYR A 123 7.72 8.38 12.72
C TYR A 123 6.84 7.14 12.65
N LEU A 124 7.25 6.10 13.36
CA LEU A 124 6.43 4.91 13.54
C LEU A 124 5.19 5.25 14.37
N LEU A 125 4.00 4.91 13.85
CA LEU A 125 2.76 4.96 14.62
C LEU A 125 2.66 3.67 15.45
N HIS A 126 2.12 3.77 16.67
CA HIS A 126 2.16 2.67 17.63
C HIS A 126 1.60 1.35 17.04
N SER A 127 2.34 0.27 17.31
CA SER A 127 2.17 -1.10 16.78
C SER A 127 0.75 -1.60 16.89
#